data_AF-A0A0U5I544-F1
#
_entry.id   AF-A0A0U5I544-F1
#
_cell.length_a   1.000
_cell.length_b   1.000
_cell.length_c   1.000
_cell.angle_alpha   90.00
_cell.angle_beta   90.00
_cell.angle_gamma   90.00
#
_symmetry.space_group_name_H-M   'P 1'
#
loop_
_entity.id
_entity.type
_entity.pdbx_description
1 polymer ?
#
loop_
_entity_poly.entity_id
_entity_poly.type
_entity_poly.pdbx_seq_one_letter_code
_entity_poly.pdbx_strand_id
1 'polypeptide(L)'
;MDGCKIHNIADSALWKAPPIDDATDLMIALALHRKHLKGKTANITSIAALTGISRSTVARRIGRMEKLGFAELNASEKSSIVVLTDRGQRHMSAVISRIQY
;
A
#
# COMPACT_ATOMS: atom_id res chain seq x y z
N MET A 1 -9.18 -4.63 -34.50
CA MET A 1 -8.28 -3.64 -33.88
C MET A 1 -8.99 -3.14 -32.63
N ASP A 2 -8.88 -3.90 -31.55
CA ASP A 2 -9.57 -3.62 -30.30
C ASP A 2 -8.92 -2.41 -29.62
N GLY A 3 -9.63 -1.29 -29.69
CA GLY A 3 -9.26 -0.05 -29.03
C GLY A 3 -9.15 -0.30 -27.54
N CYS A 4 -7.92 -0.24 -27.03
CA CYS A 4 -7.64 -0.18 -25.62
C CYS A 4 -8.39 1.03 -25.04
N LYS A 5 -9.56 0.78 -24.44
CA LYS A 5 -10.25 1.76 -23.61
C LYS A 5 -9.36 1.99 -22.40
N ILE A 6 -8.49 2.99 -22.50
CA ILE A 6 -7.85 3.60 -21.35
C ILE A 6 -9.02 4.10 -20.50
N HIS A 7 -9.41 3.29 -19.51
CA HIS A 7 -10.34 3.74 -18.49
C HIS A 7 -9.70 4.98 -17.91
N ASN A 8 -10.36 6.11 -18.12
CA ASN A 8 -9.93 7.40 -17.65
C ASN A 8 -10.02 7.34 -16.12
N ILE A 9 -8.96 6.91 -15.44
CA ILE A 9 -8.84 6.93 -13.97
C ILE A 9 -8.56 8.39 -13.54
N ALA A 10 -9.36 9.31 -14.08
CA ALA A 10 -9.56 10.66 -13.61
C ALA A 10 -10.62 10.69 -12.52
N ASP A 11 -10.71 9.62 -11.73
CA ASP A 11 -11.48 9.62 -10.50
C ASP A 11 -10.70 10.51 -9.50
N SER A 12 -10.98 11.80 -9.55
CA SER A 12 -10.31 12.82 -8.72
C SER A 12 -10.42 12.50 -7.21
N ALA A 13 -11.34 11.62 -6.80
CA ALA A 13 -11.46 11.16 -5.43
C ALA A 13 -10.34 10.18 -5.01
N LEU A 14 -9.71 9.47 -5.96
CA LEU A 14 -8.54 8.61 -5.67
C LEU A 14 -7.30 9.44 -5.27
N TRP A 15 -7.29 10.73 -5.64
CA TRP A 15 -6.17 11.66 -5.47
C TRP A 15 -6.44 12.77 -4.44
N LYS A 16 -7.64 12.82 -3.85
CA LYS A 16 -7.93 13.73 -2.73
C LYS A 16 -7.19 13.24 -1.49
N ALA A 17 -6.06 13.91 -1.23
CA ALA A 17 -4.98 13.59 -0.29
C ALA A 17 -4.26 12.26 -0.60
N PRO A 18 -3.05 12.27 -1.19
CA PRO A 18 -2.28 11.05 -1.33
C PRO A 18 -2.02 10.49 0.09
N PRO A 19 -2.35 9.24 0.38
CA PRO A 19 -1.98 8.61 1.66
C PRO A 19 -0.47 8.36 1.77
N ILE A 20 0.26 8.64 0.69
CA ILE A 20 1.69 8.57 0.54
C ILE A 20 2.20 10.01 0.52
N ASP A 21 2.41 10.57 1.71
CA ASP A 21 2.87 11.95 1.86
C ASP A 21 4.40 12.06 1.89
N ASP A 22 5.11 10.93 2.00
CA ASP A 22 6.56 10.89 1.93
C ASP A 22 7.10 9.55 1.39
N ALA A 23 8.41 9.50 1.14
CA ALA A 23 9.09 8.32 0.62
C ALA A 23 9.00 7.10 1.57
N THR A 24 8.80 7.32 2.87
CA THR A 24 8.67 6.23 3.85
C THR A 24 7.33 5.53 3.66
N ASP A 25 6.25 6.31 3.53
CA ASP A 25 4.91 5.79 3.27
C ASP A 25 4.88 5.03 1.93
N LEU A 26 5.60 5.53 0.90
CA LEU A 26 5.72 4.85 -0.40
C LEU A 26 6.46 3.51 -0.27
N MET A 27 7.60 3.48 0.42
CA MET A 27 8.37 2.24 0.61
C MET A 27 7.57 1.17 1.36
N ILE A 28 6.82 1.58 2.38
CA ILE A 28 5.94 0.69 3.14
C ILE A 28 4.80 0.18 2.25
N ALA A 29 4.14 1.06 1.50
CA ALA A 29 3.05 0.68 0.59
C ALA A 29 3.52 -0.28 -0.52
N LEU A 30 4.71 -0.04 -1.10
CA LEU A 30 5.34 -0.93 -2.07
C LEU A 30 5.66 -2.30 -1.48
N ALA A 31 6.19 -2.33 -0.25
CA ALA A 31 6.48 -3.59 0.43
C ALA A 31 5.21 -4.41 0.70
N LEU A 32 4.13 -3.75 1.11
CA LEU A 32 2.82 -4.38 1.30
C LEU A 32 2.25 -4.90 -0.02
N HIS A 33 2.27 -4.09 -1.08
CA HIS A 33 1.80 -4.50 -2.40
C HIS A 33 2.60 -5.70 -2.94
N ARG A 34 3.93 -5.67 -2.81
CA ARG A 34 4.80 -6.78 -3.23
C ARG A 34 4.50 -8.07 -2.46
N LYS A 35 4.16 -8.00 -1.18
CA LYS A 35 3.77 -9.16 -0.38
C LYS A 35 2.43 -9.73 -0.85
N HIS A 36 1.46 -8.86 -1.12
CA HIS A 36 0.16 -9.23 -1.67
C HIS A 36 0.30 -9.95 -3.02
N LEU A 37 1.06 -9.40 -3.97
CA LEU A 37 1.33 -10.04 -5.27
C LEU A 37 1.98 -11.42 -5.17
N LYS A 38 2.74 -11.67 -4.09
CA LYS A 38 3.37 -12.96 -3.83
C LYS A 38 2.46 -13.93 -3.05
N GLY A 39 1.21 -13.55 -2.78
CA GLY A 39 0.29 -14.31 -1.93
C GLY A 39 0.81 -14.49 -0.50
N LYS A 40 1.72 -13.62 -0.04
CA LYS A 40 2.35 -13.72 1.29
C LYS A 40 1.70 -12.76 2.26
N THR A 41 1.44 -13.23 3.47
CA THR A 41 1.05 -12.35 4.57
C THR A 41 2.17 -11.35 4.88
N ALA A 42 1.77 -10.11 5.17
CA ALA A 42 2.66 -9.07 5.64
C ALA A 42 2.37 -8.79 7.11
N ASN A 43 3.42 -8.63 7.90
CA ASN A 43 3.37 -8.10 9.26
C ASN A 43 4.44 -7.02 9.43
N ILE A 44 4.33 -6.22 10.50
CA ILE A 44 5.26 -5.10 10.77
C ILE A 44 6.72 -5.54 10.70
N THR A 45 7.06 -6.69 11.30
CA THR A 45 8.43 -7.23 11.28
C THR A 45 8.94 -7.51 9.87
N SER A 46 8.12 -8.17 9.04
CA SER A 46 8.49 -8.50 7.67
C SER A 46 8.60 -7.27 6.77
N ILE A 47 7.80 -6.24 7.02
CA ILE A 47 7.84 -4.98 6.27
C ILE A 47 9.06 -4.16 6.68
N ALA A 48 9.37 -4.10 7.98
CA ALA A 48 10.60 -3.48 8.48
C ALA A 48 11.84 -4.13 7.86
N ALA A 49 11.90 -5.47 7.81
CA ALA A 49 13.01 -6.19 7.18
C ALA A 49 13.13 -5.93 5.67
N LEU A 50 12.01 -5.78 4.95
CA LEU A 50 12.03 -5.50 3.52
C LEU A 50 12.44 -4.07 3.16
N THR A 51 12.09 -3.12 4.03
CA THR A 51 12.28 -1.69 3.75
C THR A 51 13.53 -1.12 4.43
N GLY A 52 14.11 -1.83 5.40
CA GLY A 52 15.18 -1.30 6.26
C GLY A 52 14.69 -0.25 7.26
N ILE A 53 13.38 0.00 7.33
CA ILE A 53 12.77 0.97 8.25
C ILE A 53 12.56 0.31 9.62
N SER A 54 12.74 1.07 10.71
CA SER A 54 12.49 0.55 12.05
C SER A 54 11.03 0.10 12.24
N ARG A 55 10.82 -0.96 13.04
CA ARG A 55 9.48 -1.50 13.33
C ARG A 55 8.53 -0.44 13.92
N SER A 56 9.04 0.45 14.77
CA SER A 56 8.24 1.53 15.38
C SER A 56 7.77 2.55 14.34
N THR A 57 8.64 2.93 13.41
CA THR A 57 8.27 3.82 12.30
C THR A 57 7.25 3.14 11.38
N VAL A 58 7.48 1.87 11.02
CA VAL A 58 6.53 1.09 10.20
C VAL A 58 5.15 1.01 10.86
N ALA A 59 5.09 0.67 12.15
CA ALA A 59 3.85 0.61 12.91
C ALA A 59 3.11 1.97 12.91
N ARG A 60 3.83 3.06 13.16
CA ARG A 60 3.27 4.42 13.16
C ARG A 60 2.70 4.80 11.79
N ARG A 61 3.39 4.45 10.70
CA ARG A 61 2.93 4.74 9.34
C ARG A 61 1.73 3.89 8.97
N ILE A 62 1.72 2.60 9.29
CA ILE A 62 0.55 1.73 9.08
C ILE A 62 -0.67 2.29 9.80
N GLY A 63 -0.55 2.70 11.07
CA GLY A 63 -1.66 3.30 11.81
C GLY A 63 -2.18 4.61 11.20
N ARG A 64 -1.31 5.38 10.51
CA ARG A 64 -1.74 6.54 9.71
C ARG A 64 -2.49 6.08 8.45
N MET A 65 -1.95 5.13 7.71
CA MET A 65 -2.54 4.57 6.49
C MET A 65 -3.92 3.94 6.76
N GLU A 66 -4.11 3.36 7.95
CA GLU A 66 -5.39 2.84 8.42
C GLU A 66 -6.43 3.94 8.61
N LYS A 67 -6.08 5.05 9.27
CA LYS A 67 -6.96 6.22 9.39
C LYS A 67 -7.35 6.83 8.05
N LEU A 68 -6.53 6.63 7.01
CA LEU A 68 -6.78 7.10 5.64
C LEU A 68 -7.53 6.07 4.78
N GLY A 69 -7.85 4.89 5.33
CA GLY A 69 -8.52 3.81 4.61
C GLY A 69 -7.67 3.17 3.52
N PHE A 70 -6.34 3.21 3.66
CA PHE A 70 -5.39 2.69 2.67
C PHE A 70 -4.85 1.29 3.01
N ALA A 71 -4.67 1.02 4.31
CA ALA A 71 -4.26 -0.28 4.80
C ALA A 71 -5.09 -0.66 6.03
N GLU A 72 -5.16 -1.94 6.36
CA GLU A 72 -5.84 -2.45 7.53
C GLU A 72 -4.90 -3.35 8.32
N LEU A 73 -4.90 -3.17 9.64
CA LEU A 73 -4.20 -4.02 10.58
C LEU A 73 -5.18 -5.06 11.15
N ASN A 74 -5.12 -6.27 10.61
CA ASN A 74 -5.87 -7.40 11.14
C ASN A 74 -5.08 -8.04 12.28
N ALA A 75 -5.46 -7.76 13.52
CA ALA A 75 -4.96 -8.46 14.68
C ALA A 75 -5.56 -9.88 14.73
N SER A 76 -4.77 -10.88 14.36
CA SER A 76 -5.06 -12.27 14.71
C SER A 76 -4.35 -12.61 16.02
N GLU A 77 -4.93 -13.49 16.84
CA GLU A 77 -4.40 -13.93 18.15
C GLU A 77 -2.91 -14.34 18.13
N LYS A 78 -2.36 -14.66 16.95
CA LYS A 78 -0.95 -15.07 16.77
C LYS A 78 -0.09 -14.08 15.98
N SER A 79 -0.67 -13.08 15.30
CA SER A 79 0.10 -12.10 14.53
C SER A 79 -0.74 -10.91 14.06
N SER A 80 -0.16 -9.71 14.10
CA SER A 80 -0.73 -8.53 13.42
C SER A 80 -0.42 -8.59 11.93
N ILE A 81 -1.42 -8.89 11.12
CA ILE A 81 -1.33 -8.92 9.65
C ILE A 81 -1.71 -7.54 9.12
N VAL A 82 -0.95 -7.05 8.14
CA VAL A 82 -1.17 -5.76 7.49
C VAL A 82 -1.56 -6.03 6.04
N VAL A 83 -2.69 -5.49 5.61
CA VAL A 83 -3.21 -5.68 4.24
C VAL A 83 -3.53 -4.32 3.63
N LEU A 84 -3.32 -4.17 2.31
CA LEU A 84 -3.84 -3.00 1.59
C LEU A 84 -5.33 -3.17 1.35
N THR A 85 -6.11 -2.12 1.62
CA THR A 85 -7.53 -2.08 1.25
C THR A 85 -7.69 -2.07 -0.27
N ASP A 86 -8.89 -2.31 -0.80
CA ASP A 86 -9.15 -2.19 -2.24
C ASP A 86 -8.82 -0.80 -2.79
N ARG A 87 -8.97 0.23 -1.96
CA ARG A 87 -8.53 1.59 -2.30
C ARG A 87 -7.01 1.66 -2.39
N GLY A 88 -6.30 1.13 -1.39
CA GLY A 88 -4.84 1.13 -1.37
C GLY A 88 -4.23 0.31 -2.51
N GLN A 89 -4.83 -0.84 -2.83
CA GLN A 89 -4.40 -1.67 -3.96
C GLN A 89 -4.57 -0.94 -5.29
N ARG A 90 -5.74 -0.35 -5.55
CA ARG A 90 -5.98 0.43 -6.78
C ARG A 90 -5.01 1.60 -6.92
N HIS A 91 -4.75 2.31 -5.82
CA HIS A 91 -3.80 3.41 -5.81
C HIS A 91 -2.37 2.93 -6.11
N MET A 92 -1.91 1.84 -5.47
CA MET A 92 -0.58 1.28 -5.73
C MET A 92 -0.43 0.76 -7.16
N SER A 93 -1.45 0.12 -7.73
CA SER A 93 -1.45 -0.28 -9.13
C SER A 93 -1.31 0.92 -10.07
N ALA A 94 -2.00 2.04 -9.78
CA ALA A 94 -1.89 3.27 -10.56
C ALA A 94 -0.51 3.94 -10.42
N VAL A 95 0.08 3.93 -9.22
CA VAL A 95 1.44 4.46 -8.97
C VAL A 95 2.48 3.63 -9.73
N ILE A 96 2.43 2.30 -9.63
CA ILE A 96 3.40 1.40 -10.29
C ILE A 96 3.29 1.53 -11.82
N SER A 97 2.08 1.59 -12.37
CA SER A 97 1.89 1.74 -13.82
C SER A 97 2.49 3.03 -14.38
N ARG A 98 2.65 4.08 -13.56
CA ARG A 98 3.29 5.34 -13.97
C ARG A 98 4.82 5.29 -13.90
N ILE A 99 5.40 4.39 -13.10
CA ILE A 99 6.86 4.23 -12.95
C ILE A 99 7.45 3.36 -14.07
N GLN A 100 6.63 2.57 -14.76
CA GLN A 100 7.06 1.69 -15.85
C GLN A 100 7.24 2.40 -17.22
N TYR A 101 7.34 3.72 -17.24
CA TYR A 101 7.61 4.52 -18.44
C TYR A 101 9.00 5.13 -18.43
#